data_AF-A0A1Z9VN27-F1
#
_entry.id   AF-A0A1Z9VN27-F1
#
_cell.length_a   1.000
_cell.length_b   1.000
_cell.length_c   1.000
_cell.angle_alpha   90.00
_cell.angle_beta   90.00
_cell.angle_gamma   90.00
#
_symmetry.space_group_name_H-M   'P 1'
#
loop_
_entity.id
_entity.type
_entity.pdbx_description
1 polymer ?
#
loop_
_entity_poly.entity_id
_entity_poly.type
_entity_poly.pdbx_seq_one_letter_code
_entity_poly.pdbx_strand_id
1 'polypeptide(L)'
;MQIEMIIAFWVILIFGVPHGVFDIVFLKQIATRLYPKQSFGLWVTLVVSYLLLVGAVVYLWWIFPFIMMVLFFLISTLHFGDYGRLKHFREWSQIVATGGLITIVLPLIHWKAVSPIVQQLVFNHIVTFEMILRLAACVWILCLCRYFKCAWKEHLDNEHCIFLLTLLVVVVLPPIWSFLIYFCGYHAPRHIHTLLRKNPGLLRENKYLLIVTCGVVWLSGMTGYWFLNHHLMQYHALVPLIFVGLFALTVPHIVLVDLIGSSHLGVRERK
;
A
#
# COMPACT_ATOMS: atom_id res chain seq x y z
N MET A 1 -7.96 -5.81 -20.56
CA MET A 1 -8.48 -5.76 -19.18
C MET A 1 -8.45 -7.11 -18.45
N GLN A 2 -9.15 -8.17 -18.86
CA GLN A 2 -9.19 -9.42 -18.06
C GLN A 2 -7.81 -10.11 -17.90
N ILE A 3 -7.07 -10.29 -19.01
CA ILE A 3 -5.70 -10.86 -18.97
C ILE A 3 -4.76 -9.98 -18.13
N GLU A 4 -4.85 -8.66 -18.29
CA GLU A 4 -4.05 -7.71 -17.51
C GLU A 4 -4.32 -7.82 -16.00
N MET A 5 -5.58 -8.02 -15.60
CA MET A 5 -5.93 -8.22 -14.19
C MET A 5 -5.44 -9.56 -13.64
N ILE A 6 -5.42 -10.63 -14.46
CA ILE A 6 -4.83 -11.92 -14.07
C ILE A 6 -3.33 -11.76 -13.86
N ILE A 7 -2.64 -11.10 -14.79
CA ILE A 7 -1.21 -10.82 -14.66
C ILE A 7 -0.97 -9.96 -13.41
N ALA A 8 -1.75 -8.90 -13.23
CA ALA A 8 -1.64 -8.02 -12.07
C ALA A 8 -1.83 -8.77 -10.76
N PHE A 9 -2.82 -9.65 -10.67
CA PHE A 9 -3.05 -10.48 -9.49
C PHE A 9 -1.79 -11.29 -9.13
N TRP A 10 -1.22 -12.02 -10.10
CA TRP A 10 -0.03 -12.85 -9.85
C TRP A 10 1.21 -12.02 -9.53
N VAL A 11 1.44 -10.93 -10.26
CA VAL A 11 2.59 -10.03 -10.00
C VAL A 11 2.48 -9.41 -8.62
N ILE A 12 1.30 -8.93 -8.23
CA ILE A 12 1.06 -8.39 -6.89
C ILE A 12 1.24 -9.48 -5.83
N LEU A 13 0.69 -10.67 -6.03
CA LEU A 13 0.78 -11.77 -5.07
C LEU A 13 2.23 -12.22 -4.83
N ILE A 14 3.06 -12.25 -5.88
CA ILE A 14 4.44 -12.75 -5.83
C ILE A 14 5.46 -11.66 -5.45
N PHE A 15 5.29 -10.42 -5.92
CA PHE A 15 6.29 -9.37 -5.75
C PHE A 15 5.81 -8.21 -4.89
N GLY A 16 4.50 -7.94 -4.89
CA GLY A 16 3.88 -6.94 -4.06
C GLY A 16 3.73 -7.46 -2.63
N VAL A 17 2.72 -8.28 -2.37
CA VAL A 17 2.27 -8.68 -1.02
C VAL A 17 3.39 -9.19 -0.09
N PRO A 18 4.45 -9.89 -0.55
CA PRO A 18 5.50 -10.36 0.36
C PRO A 18 6.21 -9.27 1.18
N HIS A 19 6.15 -7.98 0.81
CA HIS A 19 6.67 -6.94 1.71
C HIS A 19 5.90 -6.84 3.03
N GLY A 20 4.58 -7.13 3.03
CA GLY A 20 3.74 -7.15 4.23
C GLY A 20 3.92 -8.42 5.09
N VAL A 21 4.59 -9.46 4.58
CA VAL A 21 4.86 -10.68 5.36
C VAL A 21 5.80 -10.41 6.54
N PHE A 22 6.62 -9.36 6.45
CA PHE A 22 7.46 -8.91 7.55
C PHE A 22 6.67 -8.35 8.75
N ASP A 23 5.39 -8.02 8.59
CA ASP A 23 4.53 -7.52 9.66
C ASP A 23 4.41 -8.56 10.77
N ILE A 24 4.26 -9.83 10.42
CA ILE A 24 4.18 -10.93 11.38
C ILE A 24 5.48 -11.09 12.18
N VAL A 25 6.63 -10.85 11.54
CA VAL A 25 7.93 -10.82 12.21
C VAL A 25 8.04 -9.61 13.14
N PHE A 26 7.53 -8.46 12.73
CA PHE A 26 7.56 -7.27 13.55
C PHE A 26 6.65 -7.37 14.78
N LEU A 27 5.46 -7.97 14.65
CA LEU A 27 4.61 -8.33 15.80
C LEU A 27 5.33 -9.26 16.77
N LYS A 28 6.10 -10.24 16.26
CA LYS A 28 6.91 -11.14 17.08
C LYS A 28 7.98 -10.36 17.84
N GLN A 29 8.66 -9.42 17.18
CA GLN A 29 9.66 -8.57 17.83
C GLN A 29 9.05 -7.68 18.91
N ILE A 30 7.89 -7.08 18.67
CA ILE A 30 7.14 -6.32 19.68
C ILE A 30 6.84 -7.21 20.89
N ALA A 31 6.27 -8.39 20.66
CA ALA A 31 5.91 -9.31 21.73
C ALA A 31 7.12 -9.76 22.57
N THR A 32 8.23 -10.09 21.90
CA THR A 32 9.49 -10.47 22.57
C THR A 32 10.07 -9.32 23.40
N ARG A 33 9.99 -8.07 22.93
CA ARG A 33 10.50 -6.90 23.66
C ARG A 33 9.64 -6.51 24.85
N LEU A 34 8.31 -6.51 24.70
CA LEU A 34 7.40 -6.06 25.75
C LEU A 34 7.22 -7.11 26.85
N TYR A 35 7.11 -8.39 26.48
CA TYR A 35 6.85 -9.48 27.44
C TYR A 35 7.69 -10.71 27.11
N PRO A 36 9.01 -10.72 27.39
CA PRO A 36 9.91 -11.82 27.02
C PRO A 36 9.42 -13.21 27.49
N LYS A 37 8.90 -13.29 28.72
CA LYS A 37 8.43 -14.54 29.36
C LYS A 37 7.10 -15.06 28.80
N GLN A 38 6.24 -14.21 28.25
CA GLN A 38 4.95 -14.58 27.63
C GLN A 38 4.89 -14.21 26.15
N SER A 39 6.06 -14.09 25.49
CA SER A 39 6.20 -13.51 24.16
C SER A 39 5.41 -14.26 23.09
N PHE A 40 5.29 -15.59 23.21
CA PHE A 40 4.49 -16.39 22.27
C PHE A 40 2.99 -16.07 22.38
N GLY A 41 2.44 -16.02 23.59
CA GLY A 41 1.02 -15.75 23.81
C GLY A 41 0.65 -14.35 23.32
N LEU A 42 1.47 -13.34 23.64
CA LEU A 42 1.25 -11.99 23.13
C LEU A 42 1.41 -11.91 21.61
N TRP A 43 2.39 -12.61 21.02
CA TRP A 43 2.55 -12.65 19.56
C TRP A 43 1.31 -13.22 18.88
N VAL A 44 0.75 -14.32 19.39
CA VAL A 44 -0.50 -14.90 18.86
C VAL A 44 -1.65 -13.90 18.98
N THR A 45 -1.83 -13.25 20.13
CA THR A 45 -2.87 -12.22 20.31
C THR A 45 -2.71 -11.09 19.29
N LEU A 46 -1.50 -10.58 19.10
CA LEU A 46 -1.21 -9.53 18.12
C LEU A 46 -1.51 -9.96 16.68
N VAL A 47 -1.15 -11.19 16.29
CA VAL A 47 -1.47 -11.74 14.96
C VAL A 47 -2.98 -11.89 14.78
N VAL A 48 -3.70 -12.38 15.80
CA VAL A 48 -5.17 -12.47 15.76
C VAL A 48 -5.79 -11.08 15.64
N SER A 49 -5.33 -10.10 16.42
CA SER A 49 -5.80 -8.71 16.29
C SER A 49 -5.52 -8.11 14.91
N TYR A 50 -4.35 -8.41 14.32
CA TYR A 50 -4.02 -8.02 12.95
C TYR A 50 -5.02 -8.60 11.94
N LEU A 51 -5.30 -9.92 12.02
CA LEU A 51 -6.25 -10.58 11.11
C LEU A 51 -7.69 -10.13 11.33
N LEU A 52 -8.09 -9.84 12.57
CA LEU A 52 -9.38 -9.23 12.88
C LEU A 52 -9.52 -7.85 12.26
N LEU A 53 -8.45 -7.05 12.25
CA LEU A 53 -8.44 -5.75 11.58
C LEU A 53 -8.57 -5.89 10.06
N VAL A 54 -7.87 -6.86 9.44
CA VAL A 54 -8.07 -7.21 8.01
C VAL A 54 -9.54 -7.53 7.74
N GLY A 55 -10.14 -8.42 8.54
CA GLY A 55 -11.54 -8.80 8.40
C GLY A 55 -12.51 -7.64 8.61
N ALA A 56 -12.23 -6.76 9.58
CA ALA A 56 -13.01 -5.55 9.83
C ALA A 56 -12.96 -4.59 8.64
N VAL A 57 -11.80 -4.41 7.99
CA VAL A 57 -11.69 -3.56 6.80
C VAL A 57 -12.49 -4.14 5.63
N VAL A 58 -12.42 -5.46 5.40
CA VAL A 58 -13.24 -6.13 4.37
C VAL A 58 -14.74 -5.95 4.66
N TYR A 59 -15.15 -6.15 5.91
CA TYR A 59 -16.54 -5.98 6.34
C TYR A 59 -17.01 -4.52 6.17
N LEU A 60 -16.20 -3.55 6.57
CA LEU A 60 -16.49 -2.13 6.39
C LEU A 60 -16.54 -1.74 4.91
N TRP A 61 -15.72 -2.34 4.04
CA TRP A 61 -15.81 -2.13 2.60
C TRP A 61 -17.14 -2.63 2.05
N TRP A 62 -17.63 -3.77 2.55
CA TRP A 62 -18.90 -4.31 2.11
C TRP A 62 -20.08 -3.38 2.46
N ILE A 63 -20.07 -2.77 3.65
CA ILE A 63 -21.14 -1.85 4.08
C ILE A 63 -20.97 -0.45 3.46
N PHE A 64 -19.75 0.07 3.41
CA PHE A 64 -19.44 1.44 3.02
C PHE A 64 -18.37 1.52 1.91
N PRO A 65 -18.61 0.92 0.73
CA PRO A 65 -17.58 0.77 -0.31
C PRO A 65 -17.03 2.12 -0.81
N PHE A 66 -17.90 3.12 -0.94
CA PHE A 66 -17.49 4.46 -1.36
C PHE A 66 -16.57 5.14 -0.34
N ILE A 67 -16.92 5.09 0.95
CA ILE A 67 -16.11 5.70 2.02
C ILE A 67 -14.76 4.97 2.11
N MET A 68 -14.77 3.64 2.07
CA MET A 68 -13.53 2.85 2.11
C MET A 68 -12.64 3.09 0.90
N MET A 69 -13.22 3.33 -0.29
CA MET A 69 -12.45 3.74 -1.46
C MET A 69 -11.75 5.10 -1.25
N VAL A 70 -12.46 6.10 -0.74
CA VAL A 70 -11.86 7.42 -0.46
C VAL A 70 -10.75 7.28 0.59
N LEU A 71 -10.98 6.51 1.65
CA LEU A 71 -9.96 6.23 2.66
C LEU A 71 -8.77 5.46 2.08
N PHE A 72 -8.99 4.49 1.20
CA PHE A 72 -7.93 3.75 0.53
C PHE A 72 -7.00 4.69 -0.24
N PHE A 73 -7.56 5.60 -1.03
CA PHE A 73 -6.77 6.55 -1.81
C PHE A 73 -6.04 7.56 -0.92
N LEU A 74 -6.71 8.07 0.12
CA LEU A 74 -6.10 8.99 1.09
C LEU A 74 -4.92 8.32 1.82
N ILE A 75 -5.16 7.16 2.43
CA ILE A 75 -4.16 6.42 3.20
C ILE A 75 -3.00 5.98 2.29
N SER A 76 -3.29 5.50 1.07
CA SER A 76 -2.25 5.12 0.11
C SER A 76 -1.41 6.31 -0.35
N THR A 77 -1.99 7.50 -0.47
CA THR A 77 -1.25 8.74 -0.78
C THR A 77 -0.23 9.03 0.31
N LEU A 78 -0.64 8.91 1.58
CA LEU A 78 0.25 9.13 2.72
C LEU A 78 1.35 8.07 2.79
N HIS A 79 0.99 6.81 2.64
CA HIS A 79 1.93 5.69 2.73
C HIS A 79 2.96 5.69 1.60
N PHE A 80 2.52 5.83 0.34
CA PHE A 80 3.43 5.96 -0.80
C PHE A 80 4.24 7.25 -0.78
N GLY A 81 3.72 8.29 -0.12
CA GLY A 81 4.44 9.51 0.15
C GLY A 81 5.51 9.39 1.25
N ASP A 82 5.69 8.22 1.86
CA ASP A 82 6.65 7.95 2.95
C ASP A 82 6.33 8.79 4.21
N TYR A 83 5.04 8.89 4.58
CA TYR A 83 4.56 9.66 5.74
C TYR A 83 5.29 9.31 7.05
N GLY A 84 5.72 8.06 7.23
CA GLY A 84 6.52 7.63 8.39
C GLY A 84 7.85 8.37 8.57
N ARG A 85 8.33 9.10 7.55
CA ARG A 85 9.54 9.95 7.61
C ARG A 85 9.26 11.42 7.88
N LEU A 86 7.99 11.84 8.01
CA LEU A 86 7.64 13.24 8.25
C LEU A 86 8.26 13.74 9.56
N LYS A 87 9.21 14.68 9.45
CA LYS A 87 9.83 15.41 10.56
C LYS A 87 9.26 16.82 10.69
N HIS A 88 8.90 17.44 9.56
CA HIS A 88 8.45 18.83 9.52
C HIS A 88 7.19 19.02 8.68
N PHE A 89 6.33 19.96 9.07
CA PHE A 89 5.11 20.27 8.31
C PHE A 89 5.40 20.72 6.86
N ARG A 90 6.60 21.25 6.57
CA ARG A 90 6.99 21.63 5.21
C ARG A 90 7.10 20.43 4.25
N GLU A 91 7.27 19.22 4.78
CA GLU A 91 7.43 17.99 3.99
C GLU A 91 6.11 17.41 3.48
N TRP A 92 4.95 17.88 3.98
CA TRP A 92 3.63 17.46 3.51
C TRP A 92 3.45 17.62 1.99
N SER A 93 4.02 18.68 1.41
CA SER A 93 3.96 18.87 -0.04
C SER A 93 4.69 17.78 -0.81
N GLN A 94 5.79 17.26 -0.27
CA GLN A 94 6.52 16.16 -0.90
C GLN A 94 5.70 14.88 -0.80
N ILE A 95 5.17 14.54 0.38
CA ILE A 95 4.35 13.33 0.62
C ILE A 95 3.16 13.30 -0.35
N VAL A 96 2.41 14.40 -0.42
CA VAL A 96 1.24 14.49 -1.30
C VAL A 96 1.66 14.45 -2.76
N ALA A 97 2.75 15.14 -3.14
CA ALA A 97 3.24 15.14 -4.51
C ALA A 97 3.66 13.74 -4.98
N THR A 98 4.51 13.04 -4.21
CA THR A 98 5.05 11.73 -4.56
C THR A 98 3.98 10.64 -4.48
N GLY A 99 3.26 10.52 -3.37
CA GLY A 99 2.22 9.51 -3.20
C GLY A 99 1.02 9.74 -4.11
N GLY A 100 0.68 11.00 -4.36
CA GLY A 100 -0.42 11.40 -5.23
C GLY A 100 -0.21 11.09 -6.71
N LEU A 101 1.03 10.81 -7.16
CA LEU A 101 1.27 10.36 -8.54
C LEU A 101 0.46 9.10 -8.86
N ILE A 102 0.40 8.16 -7.93
CA ILE A 102 -0.24 6.85 -8.14
C ILE A 102 -1.71 6.88 -7.77
N THR A 103 -2.08 7.60 -6.71
CA THR A 103 -3.44 7.60 -6.17
C THR A 103 -4.33 8.69 -6.77
N ILE A 104 -3.76 9.78 -7.30
CA ILE A 104 -4.53 10.91 -7.84
C ILE A 104 -4.27 11.07 -9.33
N VAL A 105 -3.00 11.22 -9.73
CA VAL A 105 -2.63 11.56 -11.12
C VAL A 105 -2.89 10.41 -12.08
N LEU A 106 -2.36 9.22 -11.76
CA LEU A 106 -2.53 8.01 -12.56
C LEU A 106 -4.01 7.72 -12.91
N PRO A 107 -4.95 7.65 -11.94
CA PRO A 107 -6.35 7.37 -12.26
C PRO A 107 -7.03 8.49 -13.06
N LEU A 108 -6.62 9.75 -12.89
CA LEU A 108 -7.20 10.87 -13.65
C LEU A 108 -6.71 10.94 -15.10
N ILE A 109 -5.40 10.74 -15.34
CA ILE A 109 -4.84 10.71 -16.70
C ILE A 109 -5.43 9.54 -17.48
N HIS A 110 -5.62 8.40 -16.83
CA HIS A 110 -6.14 7.18 -17.44
C HIS A 110 -7.62 6.91 -17.11
N TRP A 111 -8.41 7.96 -16.85
CA TRP A 111 -9.79 7.80 -16.35
C TRP A 111 -10.65 6.87 -17.22
N LYS A 112 -10.51 6.93 -18.55
CA LYS A 112 -11.23 6.03 -19.48
C LYS A 112 -10.96 4.55 -19.22
N ALA A 113 -9.74 4.20 -18.82
CA ALA A 113 -9.35 2.82 -18.50
C ALA A 113 -9.61 2.46 -17.04
N VAL A 114 -9.59 3.43 -16.12
CA VAL A 114 -9.77 3.23 -14.68
C VAL A 114 -11.23 3.26 -14.24
N SER A 115 -12.09 4.03 -14.91
CA SER A 115 -13.50 4.19 -14.54
C SER A 115 -14.28 2.87 -14.48
N PRO A 116 -14.09 1.87 -15.37
CA PRO A 116 -14.77 0.57 -15.24
C PRO A 116 -14.30 -0.26 -14.04
N ILE A 117 -13.06 -0.04 -13.59
CA ILE A 117 -12.51 -0.68 -12.37
C ILE A 117 -13.12 -0.03 -11.14
N VAL A 118 -13.14 1.31 -11.10
CA VAL A 118 -13.75 2.09 -10.01
C VAL A 118 -15.24 1.78 -9.90
N GLN A 119 -15.96 1.69 -11.01
CA GLN A 119 -17.40 1.39 -11.02
C GLN A 119 -17.73 0.05 -10.36
N GLN A 120 -16.87 -0.97 -10.53
CA GLN A 120 -17.03 -2.27 -9.85
C GLN A 120 -16.83 -2.17 -8.32
N LEU A 121 -16.15 -1.13 -7.84
CA LEU A 121 -15.78 -0.99 -6.44
C LEU A 121 -16.67 -0.02 -5.67
N VAL A 122 -17.19 1.04 -6.31
CA VAL A 122 -18.05 2.07 -5.68
C VAL A 122 -19.47 2.11 -6.24
N PHE A 123 -19.80 1.23 -7.17
CA PHE A 123 -21.12 1.13 -7.79
C PHE A 123 -21.60 2.47 -8.38
N ASN A 124 -22.66 3.05 -7.81
CA ASN A 124 -23.34 4.23 -8.32
C ASN A 124 -22.63 5.56 -8.01
N HIS A 125 -21.54 5.55 -7.26
CA HIS A 125 -20.86 6.77 -6.79
C HIS A 125 -19.67 7.21 -7.67
N ILE A 126 -19.57 6.69 -8.90
CA ILE A 126 -18.45 6.97 -9.82
C ILE A 126 -18.26 8.47 -10.11
N VAL A 127 -19.34 9.21 -10.39
CA VAL A 127 -19.29 10.65 -10.70
C VAL A 127 -18.79 11.44 -9.50
N THR A 128 -19.32 11.13 -8.31
CA THR A 128 -18.89 11.76 -7.05
C THR A 128 -17.42 11.46 -6.76
N PHE A 129 -16.99 10.21 -6.97
CA PHE A 129 -15.59 9.82 -6.78
C PHE A 129 -14.65 10.55 -7.74
N GLU A 130 -15.02 10.66 -9.02
CA GLU A 130 -14.27 11.44 -10.01
C GLU A 130 -14.14 12.91 -9.59
N MET A 131 -15.22 13.52 -9.09
CA MET A 131 -15.19 14.90 -8.60
C MET A 131 -14.24 15.06 -7.41
N ILE A 132 -14.24 14.12 -6.46
CA ILE A 132 -13.30 14.11 -5.33
C ILE A 132 -11.86 14.01 -5.84
N LEU A 133 -11.57 13.13 -6.80
CA LEU A 133 -10.24 13.02 -7.40
C LEU A 133 -9.81 14.32 -8.09
N ARG A 134 -10.69 14.97 -8.83
CA ARG A 134 -10.39 16.26 -9.49
C ARG A 134 -10.10 17.36 -8.47
N LEU A 135 -10.86 17.43 -7.37
CA LEU A 135 -10.57 18.35 -6.27
C LEU A 135 -9.22 18.02 -5.59
N ALA A 136 -8.94 16.73 -5.37
CA ALA A 136 -7.66 16.29 -4.85
C ALA A 136 -6.49 16.63 -5.78
N ALA A 137 -6.71 16.62 -7.10
CA ALA A 137 -5.71 17.04 -8.09
C ALA A 137 -5.37 18.53 -7.98
N CYS A 138 -6.34 19.40 -7.66
CA CYS A 138 -6.06 20.81 -7.38
C CYS A 138 -5.10 20.96 -6.19
N VAL A 139 -5.36 20.24 -5.09
CA VAL A 139 -4.47 20.21 -3.92
C VAL A 139 -3.11 19.63 -4.29
N TRP A 140 -3.08 18.55 -5.07
CA TRP A 140 -1.85 17.91 -5.54
C TRP A 140 -0.97 18.85 -6.35
N ILE A 141 -1.55 19.64 -7.28
CA ILE A 141 -0.81 20.65 -8.06
C ILE A 141 -0.18 21.70 -7.15
N LEU A 142 -0.90 22.19 -6.13
CA LEU A 142 -0.35 23.14 -5.17
C LEU A 142 0.84 22.54 -4.39
N CYS A 143 0.71 21.30 -3.95
CA CYS A 143 1.78 20.55 -3.31
C CYS A 143 2.97 20.34 -4.24
N LEU A 144 2.73 20.00 -5.52
CA LEU A 144 3.76 19.81 -6.54
C LEU A 144 4.58 21.10 -6.77
N CYS A 145 3.90 22.23 -6.95
CA CYS A 145 4.54 23.53 -7.12
C CYS A 145 5.43 23.87 -5.93
N ARG A 146 4.95 23.61 -4.71
CA ARG A 146 5.74 23.82 -3.49
C ARG A 146 6.92 22.86 -3.41
N TYR A 147 6.73 21.59 -3.75
CA TYR A 147 7.77 20.56 -3.75
C TYR A 147 8.93 20.97 -4.67
N PHE A 148 8.65 21.29 -5.94
CA PHE A 148 9.69 21.73 -6.88
C PHE A 148 10.31 23.09 -6.54
N LYS A 149 9.55 24.01 -5.92
CA LYS A 149 10.13 25.27 -5.41
C LYS A 149 11.15 25.03 -4.29
N CYS A 150 10.97 23.97 -3.49
CA CYS A 150 11.95 23.58 -2.48
C CYS A 150 13.14 22.85 -3.14
N ALA A 151 12.86 21.91 -4.05
CA ALA A 151 13.86 21.20 -4.85
C ALA A 151 14.75 22.09 -5.71
N TRP A 152 14.26 23.26 -6.15
CA TRP A 152 15.09 24.19 -6.90
C TRP A 152 16.15 24.86 -6.02
N LYS A 153 15.88 24.98 -4.72
CA LYS A 153 16.81 25.56 -3.74
C LYS A 153 17.82 24.55 -3.21
N GLU A 154 17.47 23.29 -3.22
CA GLU A 154 18.23 22.16 -2.68
C GLU A 154 18.53 21.24 -3.86
N HIS A 155 19.79 21.14 -4.33
CA HIS A 155 20.17 20.40 -5.54
C HIS A 155 19.42 19.06 -5.73
N LEU A 156 19.07 18.74 -6.99
CA LEU A 156 18.34 17.50 -7.34
C LEU A 156 19.03 16.27 -6.76
N ASP A 157 18.28 15.49 -5.98
CA ASP A 157 18.71 14.22 -5.40
C ASP A 157 18.06 13.01 -6.12
N ASN A 158 18.37 11.81 -5.64
CA ASN A 158 17.83 10.57 -6.19
C ASN A 158 16.30 10.48 -6.09
N GLU A 159 15.66 11.07 -5.08
CA GLU A 159 14.21 11.01 -4.91
C GLU A 159 13.50 11.82 -6.02
N HIS A 160 14.08 12.94 -6.45
CA HIS A 160 13.57 13.72 -7.58
C HIS A 160 13.67 12.94 -8.90
N CYS A 161 14.79 12.25 -9.13
CA CYS A 161 14.94 11.38 -10.30
C CYS A 161 13.90 10.26 -10.31
N ILE A 162 13.65 9.63 -9.15
CA ILE A 162 12.64 8.59 -9.03
C ILE A 162 11.22 9.15 -9.23
N PHE A 163 10.94 10.35 -8.72
CA PHE A 163 9.68 11.03 -8.98
C PHE A 163 9.45 11.25 -10.48
N LEU A 164 10.44 11.78 -11.19
CA LEU A 164 10.35 12.01 -12.64
C LEU A 164 10.21 10.71 -13.43
N LEU A 165 10.94 9.66 -13.04
CA LEU A 165 10.80 8.34 -13.65
C LEU A 165 9.41 7.74 -13.41
N THR A 166 8.87 7.90 -12.19
CA THR A 166 7.52 7.44 -11.86
C THR A 166 6.47 8.21 -12.66
N LEU A 167 6.63 9.53 -12.78
CA LEU A 167 5.75 10.36 -13.61
C LEU A 167 5.81 9.93 -15.09
N LEU A 168 7.00 9.64 -15.62
CA LEU A 168 7.16 9.13 -16.98
C LEU A 168 6.43 7.81 -17.17
N VAL A 169 6.59 6.87 -16.24
CA VAL A 169 5.87 5.58 -16.23
C VAL A 169 4.35 5.81 -16.22
N VAL A 170 3.86 6.69 -15.34
CA VAL A 170 2.43 7.05 -15.23
C VAL A 170 1.88 7.62 -16.53
N VAL A 171 2.64 8.45 -17.23
CA VAL A 171 2.20 9.10 -18.48
C VAL A 171 2.24 8.14 -19.68
N VAL A 172 3.27 7.30 -19.77
CA VAL A 172 3.53 6.48 -20.96
C VAL A 172 2.81 5.13 -20.93
N LEU A 173 2.67 4.51 -19.75
CA LEU A 173 2.15 3.15 -19.63
C LEU A 173 0.67 3.12 -19.20
N PRO A 174 -0.07 2.06 -19.57
CA PRO A 174 -1.43 1.86 -19.09
C PRO A 174 -1.49 1.74 -17.56
N PRO A 175 -2.64 2.05 -16.93
CA PRO A 175 -2.70 2.27 -15.48
C PRO A 175 -2.31 1.05 -14.64
N ILE A 176 -2.68 -0.15 -15.08
CA ILE A 176 -2.32 -1.39 -14.40
C ILE A 176 -0.79 -1.58 -14.41
N TRP A 177 -0.14 -1.40 -15.56
CA TRP A 177 1.31 -1.56 -15.68
C TRP A 177 2.08 -0.50 -14.90
N SER A 178 1.62 0.76 -14.94
CA SER A 178 2.18 1.85 -14.15
C SER A 178 2.11 1.54 -12.65
N PHE A 179 0.97 1.05 -12.17
CA PHE A 179 0.80 0.63 -10.79
C PHE A 179 1.71 -0.56 -10.44
N LEU A 180 1.79 -1.60 -11.29
CA LEU A 180 2.64 -2.77 -11.04
C LEU A 180 4.12 -2.41 -10.96
N ILE A 181 4.62 -1.61 -11.90
CA ILE A 181 6.03 -1.17 -11.93
C ILE A 181 6.34 -0.34 -10.68
N TYR A 182 5.46 0.59 -10.32
CA TYR A 182 5.65 1.39 -9.12
C TYR A 182 5.59 0.53 -7.85
N PHE A 183 4.49 -0.19 -7.64
CA PHE A 183 4.24 -0.90 -6.38
C PHE A 183 5.17 -2.10 -6.19
N CYS A 184 5.26 -2.97 -7.20
CA CYS A 184 6.05 -4.21 -7.10
C CYS A 184 7.53 -3.97 -7.45
N GLY A 185 7.83 -3.05 -8.36
CA GLY A 185 9.20 -2.80 -8.83
C GLY A 185 9.98 -1.77 -8.01
N TYR A 186 9.30 -0.80 -7.39
CA TYR A 186 9.95 0.26 -6.64
C TYR A 186 9.57 0.27 -5.15
N HIS A 187 8.27 0.41 -4.83
CA HIS A 187 7.80 0.60 -3.45
C HIS A 187 8.10 -0.59 -2.55
N ALA A 188 7.61 -1.78 -2.90
CA ALA A 188 7.79 -2.98 -2.10
C ALA A 188 9.28 -3.35 -1.92
N PRO A 189 10.15 -3.35 -2.97
CA PRO A 189 11.57 -3.61 -2.80
C PRO A 189 12.30 -2.56 -1.97
N ARG A 190 11.99 -1.26 -2.15
CA ARG A 190 12.56 -0.17 -1.34
C ARG A 190 12.22 -0.34 0.14
N HIS A 191 10.98 -0.70 0.44
CA HIS A 191 10.53 -0.93 1.82
C HIS A 191 11.27 -2.11 2.45
N ILE A 192 11.31 -3.26 1.76
CA ILE A 192 12.07 -4.44 2.21
C ILE A 192 13.56 -4.09 2.40
N HIS A 193 14.18 -3.44 1.42
CA HIS A 193 15.58 -3.05 1.50
C HIS A 193 15.85 -2.16 2.73
N THR A 194 15.01 -1.16 2.97
CA THR A 194 15.11 -0.27 4.13
C THR A 194 14.98 -1.05 5.44
N LEU A 195 14.02 -1.97 5.52
CA LEU A 195 13.78 -2.82 6.68
C LEU A 195 15.00 -3.71 7.00
N LEU A 196 15.55 -4.38 5.97
CA LEU A 196 16.70 -5.27 6.11
C LEU A 196 17.99 -4.53 6.45
N ARG A 197 18.19 -3.34 5.88
CA ARG A 197 19.32 -2.48 6.22
C ARG A 197 19.27 -2.03 7.69
N LYS A 198 18.07 -1.74 8.21
CA LYS A 198 17.88 -1.36 9.62
C LYS A 198 17.97 -2.54 10.59
N ASN A 199 17.72 -3.77 10.13
CA ASN A 199 17.72 -4.97 10.95
C ASN A 199 18.58 -6.08 10.33
N PRO A 200 19.92 -5.99 10.43
CA PRO A 200 20.81 -7.04 9.96
C PRO A 200 20.47 -8.38 10.63
N GLY A 201 20.30 -9.44 9.83
CA GLY A 201 19.94 -10.77 10.33
C GLY A 201 18.44 -11.10 10.31
N LEU A 202 17.55 -10.12 10.13
CA LEU A 202 16.08 -10.29 10.17
C LEU A 202 15.58 -11.47 9.30
N LEU A 203 16.07 -11.57 8.06
CA LEU A 203 15.76 -12.67 7.14
C LEU A 203 16.24 -14.01 7.67
N ARG A 204 17.51 -14.10 8.07
CA ARG A 204 18.14 -15.36 8.48
C ARG A 204 17.47 -15.93 9.74
N GLU A 205 17.16 -15.06 10.69
CA GLU A 205 16.54 -15.42 11.97
C GLU A 205 15.08 -15.85 11.84
N ASN A 206 14.37 -15.36 10.82
CA ASN A 206 12.93 -15.59 10.66
C ASN A 206 12.56 -16.31 9.36
N LYS A 207 13.54 -16.94 8.68
CA LYS A 207 13.37 -17.55 7.34
C LYS A 207 12.16 -18.49 7.25
N TYR A 208 11.96 -19.36 8.24
CA TYR A 208 10.85 -20.33 8.22
C TYR A 208 9.50 -19.66 8.42
N LEU A 209 9.43 -18.68 9.34
CA LEU A 209 8.22 -17.90 9.57
C LEU A 209 7.84 -17.14 8.29
N LEU A 210 8.80 -16.48 7.64
CA LEU A 210 8.58 -15.77 6.39
C LEU A 210 8.09 -16.71 5.28
N ILE A 211 8.72 -17.89 5.11
CA ILE A 211 8.29 -18.90 4.11
C ILE A 211 6.85 -19.35 4.38
N VAL A 212 6.53 -19.70 5.63
CA VAL A 212 5.18 -20.16 6.01
C VAL A 212 4.16 -19.05 5.79
N THR A 213 4.44 -17.83 6.24
CA THR A 213 3.52 -16.69 6.07
C THR A 213 3.33 -16.32 4.60
N CYS A 214 4.38 -16.33 3.77
CA CYS A 214 4.25 -16.19 2.32
C CYS A 214 3.34 -17.27 1.73
N GLY A 215 3.57 -18.54 2.10
CA GLY A 215 2.74 -19.66 1.64
C GLY A 215 1.27 -19.51 2.02
N VAL A 216 1.00 -19.11 3.26
CA VAL A 216 -0.37 -18.86 3.75
C VAL A 216 -1.04 -17.72 2.98
N VAL A 217 -0.33 -16.62 2.72
CA VAL A 217 -0.84 -15.48 1.94
C VAL A 217 -1.11 -15.85 0.48
N TRP A 218 -0.25 -16.66 -0.14
CA TRP A 218 -0.47 -17.13 -1.50
C TRP A 218 -1.67 -18.07 -1.58
N LEU A 219 -1.75 -19.02 -0.66
CA LEU A 219 -2.89 -19.94 -0.57
C LEU A 219 -4.18 -19.18 -0.29
N SER A 220 -4.19 -18.18 0.59
CA SER A 220 -5.39 -17.37 0.86
C SER A 220 -5.80 -16.52 -0.34
N GLY A 221 -4.84 -15.95 -1.08
CA GLY A 221 -5.12 -15.26 -2.34
C GLY A 221 -5.73 -16.18 -3.40
N MET A 222 -5.17 -17.39 -3.56
CA MET A 222 -5.65 -18.38 -4.54
C MET A 222 -7.02 -18.93 -4.17
N THR A 223 -7.26 -19.26 -2.89
CA THR A 223 -8.57 -19.73 -2.42
C THR A 223 -9.61 -18.63 -2.48
N GLY A 224 -9.24 -17.39 -2.15
CA GLY A 224 -10.11 -16.21 -2.31
C GLY A 224 -10.51 -15.98 -3.76
N TYR A 225 -9.56 -16.08 -4.70
CA TYR A 225 -9.85 -16.03 -6.13
C TYR A 225 -10.81 -17.15 -6.56
N TRP A 226 -10.51 -18.40 -6.20
CA TRP A 226 -11.36 -19.54 -6.54
C TRP A 226 -12.79 -19.35 -6.00
N PHE A 227 -12.92 -18.95 -4.73
CA PHE A 227 -14.22 -18.76 -4.08
C PHE A 227 -15.04 -17.64 -4.72
N LEU A 228 -14.45 -16.45 -4.91
CA LEU A 228 -15.13 -15.31 -5.53
C LEU A 228 -15.55 -15.61 -6.98
N ASN A 229 -14.70 -16.33 -7.73
CA ASN A 229 -14.98 -16.67 -9.11
C ASN A 229 -16.12 -17.68 -9.25
N HIS A 230 -16.25 -18.66 -8.35
CA HIS A 230 -17.28 -19.70 -8.47
C HIS A 230 -18.61 -19.35 -7.78
N HIS A 231 -18.58 -18.55 -6.70
CA HIS A 231 -19.75 -18.37 -5.84
C HIS A 231 -20.37 -16.98 -5.84
N LEU A 232 -19.59 -15.92 -6.10
CA LEU A 232 -20.06 -14.56 -5.83
C LEU A 232 -20.08 -13.65 -7.07
N MET A 233 -19.04 -13.71 -7.90
CA MET A 233 -18.78 -12.62 -8.87
C MET A 233 -18.56 -13.09 -10.31
N GLN A 234 -18.60 -14.40 -10.59
CA GLN A 234 -18.50 -15.19 -11.86
C GLN A 234 -17.61 -14.70 -13.02
N TYR A 235 -17.38 -13.40 -13.20
CA TYR A 235 -16.52 -12.77 -14.20
C TYR A 235 -15.76 -11.52 -13.69
N HIS A 236 -16.00 -11.07 -12.45
CA HIS A 236 -15.46 -9.82 -11.90
C HIS A 236 -14.68 -9.98 -10.58
N ALA A 237 -14.33 -11.22 -10.19
CA ALA A 237 -13.70 -11.52 -8.90
C ALA A 237 -12.35 -10.82 -8.66
N LEU A 238 -11.57 -10.58 -9.73
CA LEU A 238 -10.19 -10.06 -9.61
C LEU A 238 -10.13 -8.61 -9.14
N VAL A 239 -11.09 -7.76 -9.55
CA VAL A 239 -11.06 -6.34 -9.19
C VAL A 239 -11.23 -6.15 -7.67
N PRO A 240 -12.31 -6.67 -7.03
CA PRO A 240 -12.43 -6.59 -5.58
C PRO A 240 -11.30 -7.33 -4.86
N LEU A 241 -10.90 -8.51 -5.34
CA LEU A 241 -9.85 -9.29 -4.69
C LEU A 241 -8.52 -8.53 -4.64
N ILE A 242 -8.13 -7.86 -5.73
CA ILE A 242 -6.91 -7.06 -5.77
C ILE A 242 -7.09 -5.80 -4.91
N PHE A 243 -8.08 -4.95 -5.16
CA PHE A 243 -8.12 -3.63 -4.54
C PHE A 243 -8.63 -3.64 -3.10
N VAL A 244 -9.69 -4.40 -2.80
CA VAL A 244 -10.17 -4.58 -1.42
C VAL A 244 -9.14 -5.38 -0.62
N GLY A 245 -8.56 -6.44 -1.22
CA GLY A 245 -7.50 -7.22 -0.57
C GLY A 245 -6.26 -6.40 -0.25
N LEU A 246 -5.78 -5.60 -1.22
CA LEU A 246 -4.67 -4.67 -1.00
C LEU A 246 -4.99 -3.69 0.13
N PHE A 247 -6.16 -3.05 0.13
CA PHE A 247 -6.51 -2.12 1.18
C PHE A 247 -6.61 -2.79 2.55
N ALA A 248 -7.25 -3.97 2.61
CA ALA A 248 -7.42 -4.73 3.84
C ALA A 248 -6.08 -5.15 4.47
N LEU A 249 -5.05 -5.39 3.66
CA LEU A 249 -3.69 -5.64 4.14
C LEU A 249 -2.92 -4.34 4.43
N THR A 250 -3.18 -3.27 3.68
CA THR A 250 -2.50 -1.98 3.82
C THR A 250 -2.82 -1.30 5.15
N VAL A 251 -4.08 -1.37 5.62
CA VAL A 251 -4.48 -0.68 6.87
C VAL A 251 -3.73 -1.24 8.10
N PRO A 252 -3.75 -2.56 8.39
CA PRO A 252 -2.96 -3.12 9.47
C PRO A 252 -1.45 -2.87 9.30
N HIS A 253 -0.94 -2.97 8.07
CA HIS A 253 0.47 -2.70 7.76
C HIS A 253 0.87 -1.28 8.17
N ILE A 254 0.11 -0.26 7.78
CA ILE A 254 0.40 1.15 8.11
C ILE A 254 0.27 1.40 9.62
N VAL A 255 -0.78 0.86 10.26
CA VAL A 255 -0.92 0.95 11.73
C VAL A 255 0.33 0.39 12.41
N LEU A 256 0.83 -0.73 11.90
CA LEU A 256 1.95 -1.41 12.48
C LEU A 256 3.30 -0.73 12.18
N VAL A 257 3.59 -0.43 10.93
CA VAL A 257 4.89 0.08 10.49
C VAL A 257 5.01 1.60 10.67
N ASP A 258 3.99 2.34 10.23
CA ASP A 258 4.06 3.81 10.19
C ASP A 258 3.70 4.43 11.55
N LEU A 259 2.77 3.84 12.33
CA LEU A 259 2.39 4.38 13.64
C LEU A 259 3.14 3.74 14.81
N ILE A 260 3.18 2.41 14.88
CA ILE A 260 3.80 1.68 16.01
C ILE A 260 5.32 1.53 15.80
N GLY A 261 5.75 1.21 14.58
CA GLY A 261 7.16 1.06 14.22
C GLY A 261 7.97 2.34 14.43
N SER A 262 7.41 3.49 14.03
CA SER A 262 8.06 4.79 14.19
C SER A 262 8.27 5.21 15.66
N SER A 263 7.39 4.76 16.57
CA SER A 263 7.39 5.12 18.00
C SER A 263 8.16 4.14 18.90
N HIS A 264 8.11 2.83 18.64
CA HIS A 264 8.68 1.81 19.54
C HIS A 264 10.03 1.22 19.12
N LEU A 265 10.44 1.35 17.85
CA LEU A 265 11.75 0.86 17.37
C LEU A 265 12.90 1.86 17.50
N GLY A 266 12.67 3.07 18.04
CA GLY A 266 13.69 4.11 18.06
C GLY A 266 13.98 4.69 16.67
N VAL A 267 12.96 4.80 15.82
CA VAL A 267 13.06 5.39 14.46
C VAL A 267 13.08 6.92 14.49
N ARG A 268 13.15 7.55 15.66
CA ARG A 268 13.77 8.88 15.74
C ARG A 268 15.27 8.68 15.64
N GLU A 269 15.80 8.79 14.42
CA GLU A 269 17.20 9.12 14.22
C GLU A 269 17.53 10.32 15.10
N ARG A 270 18.19 10.08 16.24
CA ARG A 270 18.98 11.10 16.90
C ARG A 270 20.18 11.33 15.99
N LYS A 271 20.08 12.34 15.13
CA LYS A 271 21.19 13.19 14.75
C LYS A 271 20.68 14.60 14.64
#